data_AF-A0A6N7PIQ2-F1
#
_entry.id   AF-A0A6N7PIQ2-F1
#
_cell.length_a   1.000
_cell.length_b   1.000
_cell.length_c   1.000
_cell.angle_alpha   90.00
_cell.angle_beta   90.00
_cell.angle_gamma   90.00
#
_symmetry.space_group_name_H-M   'P 1'
#
loop_
_entity.id
_entity.type
_entity.pdbx_description
1 polymer ?
#
loop_
_entity_poly.entity_id
_entity_poly.type
_entity_poly.pdbx_seq_one_letter_code
_entity_poly.pdbx_strand_id
1 'polypeptide(L)'
;MTLLDAAFPSYLAKQAMIDAAWDLCERRFEALPAPLDEIGARFLRSVGEGTPSHRAYFSGPLAPPLLYMPLWLADRLTAEGALPARAQASIAPILAGTMQGYFYVRIQDDLLDDPARADHELLLLGNACVAGMVLAYTEALGPRAPAFFQAFDRAFLAFSRLTLAEQRVVRSDDPYPEALFEEHAGKVAFARAPLLAVAALADALHLEPSITTLIDHLGVAYGLANDVLGWPRDLRAGHRTYLLATAGLTRADLDRIAALSDEHARAEAHEALAERLRGTLYEGMLLRRTLERAIAEQGRAAESARALGLPGFEAYTADRLAWLGALDREILAMSLKRALGGRSR
;
A
#
# COMPACT_ATOMS: atom_id res chain seq x y z
N MET A 1 -22.07 -3.87 -6.28
CA MET A 1 -21.10 -2.94 -5.69
C MET A 1 -21.41 -2.84 -4.21
N THR A 2 -20.67 -3.59 -3.40
CA THR A 2 -20.70 -3.45 -1.94
C THR A 2 -20.21 -2.04 -1.59
N LEU A 3 -20.68 -1.47 -0.47
CA LEU A 3 -20.27 -0.14 0.04
C LEU A 3 -18.75 0.03 0.19
N LEU A 4 -17.98 -1.05 0.07
CA LEU A 4 -16.53 -1.14 0.28
C LEU A 4 -15.67 -0.71 -0.92
N ASP A 5 -16.26 -0.49 -2.10
CA ASP A 5 -15.48 -0.29 -3.34
C ASP A 5 -15.58 1.14 -3.92
N ALA A 6 -16.44 1.99 -3.36
CA ALA A 6 -16.61 3.36 -3.85
C ALA A 6 -15.42 4.25 -3.44
N ALA A 7 -14.96 5.11 -4.35
CA ALA A 7 -13.93 6.09 -4.05
C ALA A 7 -14.38 7.03 -2.91
N PHE A 8 -13.43 7.43 -2.06
CA PHE A 8 -13.74 8.36 -0.98
C PHE A 8 -14.14 9.74 -1.52
N PRO A 9 -15.19 10.38 -0.96
CA PRO A 9 -15.57 11.74 -1.36
C PRO A 9 -14.42 12.74 -1.29
N SER A 10 -13.53 12.60 -0.30
CA SER A 10 -12.31 13.39 -0.13
C SER A 10 -11.34 13.33 -1.32
N TYR A 11 -11.42 12.29 -2.15
CA TYR A 11 -10.60 12.14 -3.36
C TYR A 11 -11.17 12.89 -4.57
N LEU A 12 -12.50 13.04 -4.65
CA LEU A 12 -13.16 13.65 -5.82
C LEU A 12 -12.73 15.11 -6.04
N ALA A 13 -12.45 15.84 -4.96
CA ALA A 13 -11.96 17.23 -5.03
C ALA A 13 -10.59 17.37 -5.72
N LYS A 14 -9.85 16.27 -5.87
CA LYS A 14 -8.53 16.23 -6.48
C LYS A 14 -8.48 15.52 -7.84
N GLN A 15 -9.61 15.05 -8.34
CA GLN A 15 -9.66 14.16 -9.50
C GLN A 15 -9.02 14.76 -10.75
N ALA A 16 -9.26 16.05 -11.05
CA ALA A 16 -8.69 16.70 -12.23
C ALA A 16 -7.14 16.65 -12.26
N MET A 17 -6.48 16.79 -11.10
CA MET A 17 -5.02 16.71 -11.01
C MET A 17 -4.52 15.27 -11.10
N ILE A 18 -5.29 14.31 -10.58
CA ILE A 18 -5.01 12.88 -10.72
C ILE A 18 -5.15 12.44 -12.18
N ASP A 19 -6.18 12.91 -12.88
CA ASP A 19 -6.40 12.62 -14.30
C ASP A 19 -5.27 13.19 -15.16
N ALA A 20 -4.82 14.42 -14.89
CA ALA A 20 -3.67 15.00 -15.58
C ALA A 20 -2.37 14.19 -15.36
N ALA A 21 -2.19 13.62 -14.16
CA ALA A 21 -1.07 12.73 -13.86
C ALA A 21 -1.20 11.38 -14.58
N TRP A 22 -2.41 10.82 -14.65
CA TRP A 22 -2.69 9.62 -15.44
C TRP A 22 -2.40 9.82 -16.91
N ASP A 23 -2.84 10.95 -17.50
CA ASP A 23 -2.57 11.27 -18.88
C ASP A 23 -1.06 11.28 -19.19
N LEU A 24 -0.24 11.79 -18.25
CA LEU A 24 1.23 11.76 -18.38
C LEU A 24 1.79 10.34 -18.24
N CYS A 25 1.27 9.55 -17.31
CA CYS A 25 1.71 8.19 -17.06
C CYS A 25 1.39 7.27 -18.25
N GLU A 26 0.17 7.36 -18.79
CA GLU A 26 -0.30 6.58 -19.95
C GLU A 26 0.50 6.93 -21.20
N ARG A 27 0.66 8.23 -21.51
CA ARG A 27 1.49 8.67 -22.64
C ARG A 27 2.90 8.12 -22.57
N ARG A 28 3.46 8.01 -21.36
CA ARG A 28 4.80 7.44 -21.20
C ARG A 28 4.82 5.94 -21.50
N PHE A 29 3.84 5.18 -21.02
CA PHE A 29 3.74 3.75 -21.35
C PHE A 29 3.55 3.53 -22.86
N GLU A 30 2.71 4.34 -23.51
CA GLU A 30 2.52 4.32 -24.97
C GLU A 30 3.79 4.68 -25.75
N ALA A 31 4.68 5.49 -25.18
CA ALA A 31 5.93 5.90 -25.79
C ALA A 31 7.10 4.93 -25.52
N LEU A 32 6.89 3.85 -24.76
CA LEU A 32 7.94 2.84 -24.56
C LEU A 32 8.21 2.09 -25.89
N PRO A 33 9.46 1.64 -26.13
CA PRO A 33 9.75 0.84 -27.31
C PRO A 33 9.20 -0.58 -27.17
N ALA A 34 8.80 -1.20 -28.28
CA ALA A 34 8.40 -2.60 -28.30
C ALA A 34 9.50 -3.53 -27.74
N PRO A 35 9.16 -4.55 -26.92
CA PRO A 35 7.79 -4.95 -26.53
C PRO A 35 7.28 -4.31 -25.21
N LEU A 36 7.96 -3.30 -24.66
CA LEU A 36 7.62 -2.75 -23.33
C LEU A 36 6.31 -1.95 -23.30
N ASP A 37 5.90 -1.38 -24.42
CA ASP A 37 4.59 -0.73 -24.61
C ASP A 37 3.43 -1.74 -24.47
N GLU A 38 3.54 -2.90 -25.11
CA GLU A 38 2.55 -3.98 -25.04
C GLU A 38 2.46 -4.54 -23.61
N ILE A 39 3.60 -4.76 -22.98
CA ILE A 39 3.70 -5.20 -21.58
C ILE A 39 3.08 -4.14 -20.65
N GLY A 40 3.38 -2.86 -20.87
CA GLY A 40 2.79 -1.74 -20.13
C GLY A 40 1.27 -1.67 -20.26
N ALA A 41 0.74 -1.81 -21.48
CA ALA A 41 -0.69 -1.84 -21.74
C ALA A 41 -1.37 -3.04 -21.07
N ARG A 42 -0.73 -4.23 -21.08
CA ARG A 42 -1.22 -5.42 -20.36
C ARG A 42 -1.25 -5.19 -18.86
N PHE A 43 -0.19 -4.63 -18.30
CA PHE A 43 -0.09 -4.31 -16.89
C PHE A 43 -1.15 -3.28 -16.45
N LEU A 44 -1.39 -2.21 -17.23
CA LEU A 44 -2.45 -1.25 -16.90
C LEU A 44 -3.84 -1.91 -16.89
N ARG A 45 -4.12 -2.84 -17.81
CA ARG A 45 -5.37 -3.60 -17.79
C ARG A 45 -5.50 -4.44 -16.52
N SER A 46 -4.44 -5.13 -16.07
CA SER A 46 -4.49 -5.92 -14.84
C SER A 46 -4.66 -5.06 -13.59
N VAL A 47 -4.08 -3.86 -13.57
CA VAL A 47 -4.29 -2.86 -12.51
C VAL A 47 -5.75 -2.40 -12.43
N GLY A 48 -6.48 -2.39 -13.56
CA GLY A 48 -7.90 -2.04 -13.62
C GLY A 48 -8.87 -3.18 -13.33
N GLU A 49 -8.41 -4.42 -13.18
CA GLU A 49 -9.30 -5.57 -12.95
C GLU A 49 -10.17 -5.40 -11.70
N GLY A 50 -11.47 -5.63 -11.85
CA GLY A 50 -12.44 -5.44 -10.77
C GLY A 50 -12.89 -4.00 -10.54
N THR A 51 -12.39 -3.04 -11.33
CA THR A 51 -12.80 -1.63 -11.28
C THR A 51 -13.31 -1.15 -12.66
N PRO A 52 -14.02 -0.01 -12.74
CA PRO A 52 -14.45 0.53 -14.03
C PRO A 52 -13.30 0.93 -14.96
N SER A 53 -12.11 1.23 -14.41
CA SER A 53 -10.92 1.68 -15.14
C SER A 53 -9.70 1.61 -14.22
N HIS A 54 -8.52 1.33 -14.79
CA HIS A 54 -7.24 1.42 -14.06
C HIS A 54 -6.99 2.77 -13.42
N ARG A 55 -7.63 3.85 -13.91
CA ARG A 55 -7.54 5.18 -13.30
C ARG A 55 -8.10 5.25 -11.88
N ALA A 56 -9.00 4.32 -11.50
CA ALA A 56 -9.56 4.24 -10.15
C ALA A 56 -8.60 3.60 -9.14
N TYR A 57 -7.48 3.03 -9.59
CA TYR A 57 -6.59 2.22 -8.76
C TYR A 57 -6.08 2.92 -7.50
N PHE A 58 -5.68 4.19 -7.62
CA PHE A 58 -5.18 4.97 -6.48
C PHE A 58 -6.29 5.63 -5.64
N SER A 59 -7.55 5.47 -6.04
CA SER A 59 -8.71 6.15 -5.44
C SER A 59 -9.63 5.20 -4.66
N GLY A 60 -9.32 3.90 -4.64
CA GLY A 60 -10.08 2.93 -3.88
C GLY A 60 -9.84 3.05 -2.37
N PRO A 61 -10.80 2.64 -1.52
CA PRO A 61 -10.64 2.67 -0.06
C PRO A 61 -9.40 1.93 0.44
N LEU A 62 -8.99 0.85 -0.25
CA LEU A 62 -7.81 0.03 0.07
C LEU A 62 -6.49 0.67 -0.35
N ALA A 63 -6.52 1.67 -1.23
CA ALA A 63 -5.31 2.36 -1.64
C ALA A 63 -4.86 3.34 -0.53
N PRO A 64 -3.56 3.38 -0.18
CA PRO A 64 -3.03 4.50 0.58
C PRO A 64 -3.22 5.80 -0.23
N PRO A 65 -3.40 6.97 0.42
CA PRO A 65 -3.62 8.26 -0.25
C PRO A 65 -2.32 8.81 -0.89
N LEU A 66 -1.55 7.95 -1.57
CA LEU A 66 -0.20 8.19 -2.09
C LEU A 66 -0.13 9.41 -3.00
N LEU A 67 -1.14 9.59 -3.86
CA LEU A 67 -1.22 10.72 -4.79
C LEU A 67 -1.94 11.94 -4.21
N TYR A 68 -2.68 11.77 -3.12
CA TYR A 68 -3.48 12.83 -2.52
C TYR A 68 -2.71 13.59 -1.44
N MET A 69 -1.89 12.90 -0.64
CA MET A 69 -1.00 13.53 0.34
C MET A 69 -0.08 14.61 -0.25
N PRO A 70 0.66 14.38 -1.36
CA PRO A 70 1.44 15.45 -2.00
C PRO A 70 0.57 16.61 -2.50
N LEU A 71 -0.66 16.37 -2.94
CA LEU A 71 -1.59 17.43 -3.35
C LEU A 71 -2.02 18.28 -2.15
N TRP A 72 -2.36 17.68 -1.02
CA TRP A 72 -2.71 18.41 0.20
C TRP A 72 -1.52 19.19 0.76
N LEU A 73 -0.31 18.64 0.67
CA LEU A 73 0.90 19.38 1.02
C LEU A 73 1.12 20.58 0.09
N ALA A 74 0.89 20.42 -1.21
CA ALA A 74 0.99 21.51 -2.18
C ALA A 74 -0.05 22.61 -1.92
N ASP A 75 -1.29 22.24 -1.56
CA ASP A 75 -2.33 23.20 -1.18
C ASP A 75 -1.89 24.04 0.03
N ARG A 76 -1.39 23.37 1.08
CA ARG A 76 -0.90 24.01 2.30
C ARG A 76 0.23 24.99 2.00
N LEU A 77 1.24 24.55 1.25
CA LEU A 77 2.39 25.40 0.90
C LEU A 77 1.99 26.55 -0.03
N THR A 78 0.98 26.36 -0.88
CA THR A 78 0.41 27.43 -1.70
C THR A 78 -0.31 28.47 -0.85
N ALA A 79 -1.14 28.04 0.11
CA ALA A 79 -1.86 28.92 1.01
C ALA A 79 -0.93 29.77 1.89
N GLU A 80 0.24 29.24 2.24
CA GLU A 80 1.29 29.96 2.97
C GLU A 80 2.16 30.87 2.08
N GLY A 81 1.98 30.83 0.76
CA GLY A 81 2.83 31.54 -0.20
C GLY A 81 4.24 30.96 -0.37
N ALA A 82 4.49 29.75 0.18
CA ALA A 82 5.77 29.07 0.10
C ALA A 82 5.98 28.33 -1.24
N LEU A 83 4.90 27.86 -1.88
CA LEU A 83 4.97 27.20 -3.19
C LEU A 83 4.73 28.20 -4.33
N PRO A 84 5.73 28.53 -5.16
CA PRO A 84 5.56 29.47 -6.26
C PRO A 84 4.57 28.96 -7.33
N ALA A 85 3.79 29.85 -7.94
CA ALA A 85 2.84 29.48 -9.00
C ALA A 85 3.48 28.67 -10.14
N ARG A 86 4.71 29.01 -10.54
CA ARG A 86 5.46 28.26 -11.57
C ARG A 86 5.77 26.81 -11.17
N ALA A 87 5.91 26.54 -9.88
CA ALA A 87 6.20 25.20 -9.36
C ALA A 87 4.94 24.33 -9.29
N GLN A 88 3.74 24.91 -9.34
CA GLN A 88 2.49 24.15 -9.37
C GLN A 88 2.36 23.30 -10.65
N ALA A 89 2.96 23.75 -11.77
CA ALA A 89 3.01 22.98 -13.01
C ALA A 89 3.82 21.67 -12.86
N SER A 90 4.73 21.58 -11.90
CA SER A 90 5.53 20.39 -11.62
C SER A 90 4.77 19.31 -10.83
N ILE A 91 3.59 19.62 -10.29
CA ILE A 91 2.83 18.68 -9.44
C ILE A 91 2.34 17.47 -10.23
N ALA A 92 1.70 17.66 -11.40
CA ALA A 92 1.23 16.53 -12.20
C ALA A 92 2.38 15.60 -12.67
N PRO A 93 3.53 16.11 -13.15
CA PRO A 93 4.72 15.29 -13.39
C PRO A 93 5.21 14.51 -12.16
N ILE A 94 5.25 15.13 -10.97
CA ILE A 94 5.61 14.43 -9.72
C ILE A 94 4.64 13.29 -9.45
N LEU A 95 3.34 13.51 -9.58
CA LEU A 95 2.34 12.46 -9.38
C LEU A 95 2.47 11.34 -10.41
N ALA A 96 2.68 11.66 -11.69
CA ALA A 96 2.88 10.67 -12.75
C ALA A 96 4.16 9.84 -12.52
N GLY A 97 5.24 10.48 -12.07
CA GLY A 97 6.45 9.78 -11.63
C GLY A 97 6.18 8.87 -10.44
N THR A 98 5.39 9.34 -9.47
CA THR A 98 5.00 8.57 -8.28
C THR A 98 4.17 7.33 -8.64
N MET A 99 3.23 7.44 -9.59
CA MET A 99 2.48 6.29 -10.11
C MET A 99 3.42 5.23 -10.66
N GLN A 100 4.39 5.62 -11.49
CA GLN A 100 5.39 4.70 -12.02
C GLN A 100 6.27 4.09 -10.93
N GLY A 101 6.73 4.90 -9.97
CA GLY A 101 7.44 4.40 -8.80
C GLY A 101 6.65 3.35 -8.04
N TYR A 102 5.35 3.58 -7.85
CA TYR A 102 4.48 2.60 -7.21
C TYR A 102 4.32 1.34 -8.06
N PHE A 103 4.17 1.45 -9.38
CA PHE A 103 4.12 0.29 -10.27
C PHE A 103 5.40 -0.54 -10.21
N TYR A 104 6.57 0.11 -10.12
CA TYR A 104 7.82 -0.59 -9.84
C TYR A 104 7.74 -1.38 -8.53
N VAL A 105 7.34 -0.74 -7.41
CA VAL A 105 7.20 -1.42 -6.12
C VAL A 105 6.23 -2.60 -6.22
N ARG A 106 5.07 -2.40 -6.84
CA ARG A 106 4.03 -3.42 -6.99
C ARG A 106 4.50 -4.62 -7.83
N ILE A 107 5.28 -4.38 -8.88
CA ILE A 107 5.90 -5.43 -9.70
C ILE A 107 6.95 -6.21 -8.90
N GLN A 108 7.81 -5.52 -8.14
CA GLN A 108 8.81 -6.17 -7.30
C GLN A 108 8.15 -7.03 -6.22
N ASP A 109 7.10 -6.51 -5.58
CA ASP A 109 6.38 -7.23 -4.53
C ASP A 109 5.74 -8.52 -5.09
N ASP A 110 5.07 -8.50 -6.25
CA ASP A 110 4.52 -9.72 -6.86
C ASP A 110 5.58 -10.78 -7.14
N LEU A 111 6.72 -10.36 -7.69
CA LEU A 111 7.83 -11.27 -8.00
C LEU A 111 8.43 -11.86 -6.72
N LEU A 112 8.53 -11.08 -5.66
CA LEU A 112 9.01 -11.55 -4.38
C LEU A 112 7.99 -12.46 -3.71
N ASP A 113 6.71 -12.16 -3.76
CA ASP A 113 5.67 -12.86 -3.02
C ASP A 113 5.26 -14.19 -3.65
N ASP A 114 5.11 -14.25 -4.98
CA ASP A 114 4.74 -15.46 -5.72
C ASP A 114 5.59 -15.61 -7.01
N PRO A 115 6.88 -15.96 -6.88
CA PRO A 115 7.79 -16.04 -8.02
C PRO A 115 7.37 -17.10 -9.05
N ALA A 116 6.54 -18.08 -8.68
CA ALA A 116 6.07 -19.12 -9.59
C ALA A 116 4.93 -18.64 -10.49
N ARG A 117 4.18 -17.62 -10.06
CA ARG A 117 3.07 -17.02 -10.83
C ARG A 117 3.40 -15.65 -11.41
N ALA A 118 4.49 -15.04 -10.97
CA ALA A 118 4.90 -13.72 -11.44
C ALA A 118 5.25 -13.74 -12.94
N ASP A 119 4.73 -12.75 -13.67
CA ASP A 119 5.13 -12.49 -15.05
C ASP A 119 6.52 -11.85 -15.05
N HIS A 120 7.56 -12.65 -15.33
CA HIS A 120 8.94 -12.18 -15.33
C HIS A 120 9.23 -11.07 -16.35
N GLU A 121 8.40 -10.90 -17.39
CA GLU A 121 8.55 -9.78 -18.33
C GLU A 121 8.28 -8.43 -17.64
N LEU A 122 7.42 -8.42 -16.62
CA LEU A 122 7.13 -7.21 -15.84
C LEU A 122 8.38 -6.68 -15.13
N LEU A 123 9.40 -7.50 -14.86
CA LEU A 123 10.63 -7.02 -14.23
C LEU A 123 11.32 -5.93 -15.10
N LEU A 124 11.34 -6.12 -16.42
CA LEU A 124 11.91 -5.13 -17.34
C LEU A 124 11.03 -3.88 -17.45
N LEU A 125 9.69 -4.04 -17.38
CA LEU A 125 8.78 -2.90 -17.24
C LEU A 125 9.05 -2.14 -15.93
N GLY A 126 9.30 -2.84 -14.83
CA GLY A 126 9.67 -2.25 -13.55
C GLY A 126 10.90 -1.33 -13.66
N ASN A 127 11.94 -1.75 -14.39
CA ASN A 127 13.11 -0.91 -14.66
C ASN A 127 12.73 0.39 -15.40
N ALA A 128 11.84 0.30 -16.39
CA ALA A 128 11.35 1.46 -17.13
C ALA A 128 10.52 2.41 -16.25
N CYS A 129 9.74 1.85 -15.34
CA CYS A 129 8.93 2.57 -14.35
C CYS A 129 9.81 3.36 -13.36
N VAL A 130 10.80 2.70 -12.72
CA VAL A 130 11.67 3.40 -11.75
C VAL A 130 12.53 4.46 -12.42
N ALA A 131 13.06 4.20 -13.62
CA ALA A 131 13.78 5.20 -14.42
C ALA A 131 12.87 6.39 -14.77
N GLY A 132 11.61 6.12 -15.12
CA GLY A 132 10.64 7.14 -15.45
C GLY A 132 10.23 8.03 -14.29
N MET A 133 10.12 7.46 -13.09
CA MET A 133 9.95 8.25 -11.87
C MET A 133 11.14 9.18 -11.63
N VAL A 134 12.37 8.65 -11.71
CA VAL A 134 13.59 9.45 -11.47
C VAL A 134 13.69 10.60 -12.47
N LEU A 135 13.38 10.35 -13.75
CA LEU A 135 13.31 11.40 -14.78
C LEU A 135 12.25 12.44 -14.46
N ALA A 136 11.02 12.02 -14.12
CA ALA A 136 9.93 12.93 -13.79
C ALA A 136 10.28 13.84 -12.59
N TYR A 137 10.89 13.29 -11.53
CA TYR A 137 11.35 14.08 -10.39
C TYR A 137 12.50 15.02 -10.76
N THR A 138 13.45 14.56 -11.58
CA THR A 138 14.58 15.39 -12.04
C THR A 138 14.10 16.58 -12.87
N GLU A 139 13.16 16.35 -13.79
CA GLU A 139 12.56 17.41 -14.62
C GLU A 139 11.74 18.38 -13.78
N ALA A 140 10.93 17.86 -12.84
CA ALA A 140 10.07 18.67 -11.98
C ALA A 140 10.84 19.59 -11.03
N LEU A 141 11.94 19.09 -10.44
CA LEU A 141 12.73 19.80 -9.43
C LEU A 141 13.92 20.56 -10.02
N GLY A 142 14.34 20.20 -11.23
CA GLY A 142 15.54 20.71 -11.88
C GLY A 142 16.85 20.23 -11.22
N PRO A 143 18.01 20.68 -11.74
CA PRO A 143 19.33 20.20 -11.32
C PRO A 143 19.76 20.65 -9.91
N ARG A 144 18.92 21.36 -9.16
CA ARG A 144 19.27 22.03 -7.89
C ARG A 144 18.62 21.41 -6.65
N ALA A 145 18.18 20.16 -6.72
CA ALA A 145 17.54 19.47 -5.58
C ALA A 145 18.37 18.31 -4.98
N PRO A 146 19.67 18.47 -4.68
CA PRO A 146 20.49 17.36 -4.16
C PRO A 146 19.99 16.83 -2.81
N ALA A 147 19.46 17.70 -1.94
CA ALA A 147 18.89 17.31 -0.66
C ALA A 147 17.66 16.40 -0.81
N PHE A 148 16.82 16.65 -1.83
CA PHE A 148 15.72 15.75 -2.17
C PHE A 148 16.23 14.38 -2.59
N PHE A 149 17.19 14.32 -3.53
CA PHE A 149 17.68 13.03 -4.03
C PHE A 149 18.38 12.21 -2.93
N GLN A 150 19.03 12.85 -1.97
CA GLN A 150 19.55 12.16 -0.77
C GLN A 150 18.43 11.60 0.11
N ALA A 151 17.33 12.34 0.30
CA ALA A 151 16.18 11.87 1.06
C ALA A 151 15.43 10.74 0.33
N PHE A 152 15.29 10.86 -0.98
CA PHE A 152 14.76 9.83 -1.87
C PHE A 152 15.58 8.53 -1.79
N ASP A 153 16.91 8.62 -1.86
CA ASP A 153 17.81 7.47 -1.74
C ASP A 153 17.64 6.76 -0.38
N ARG A 154 17.61 7.52 0.72
CA ARG A 154 17.32 6.96 2.06
C ARG A 154 15.99 6.22 2.10
N ALA A 155 14.92 6.81 1.55
CA ALA A 155 13.60 6.19 1.52
C ALA A 155 13.59 4.90 0.66
N PHE A 156 14.28 4.91 -0.48
CA PHE A 156 14.38 3.77 -1.38
C PHE A 156 15.17 2.60 -0.76
N LEU A 157 16.30 2.90 -0.12
CA LEU A 157 17.09 1.92 0.61
C LEU A 157 16.34 1.36 1.83
N ALA A 158 15.59 2.21 2.53
CA ALA A 158 14.74 1.76 3.63
C ALA A 158 13.66 0.78 3.16
N PHE A 159 12.92 1.10 2.09
CA PHE A 159 11.98 0.18 1.45
C PHE A 159 12.66 -1.15 1.13
N SER A 160 13.77 -1.12 0.39
CA SER A 160 14.48 -2.32 -0.06
C SER A 160 14.94 -3.20 1.11
N ARG A 161 15.54 -2.59 2.15
CA ARG A 161 16.00 -3.29 3.35
C ARG A 161 14.83 -3.94 4.10
N LEU A 162 13.76 -3.18 4.33
CA LEU A 162 12.62 -3.60 5.15
C LEU A 162 11.78 -4.67 4.45
N THR A 163 11.54 -4.55 3.14
CA THR A 163 10.88 -5.59 2.35
C THR A 163 11.65 -6.90 2.40
N LEU A 164 12.97 -6.88 2.23
CA LEU A 164 13.80 -8.10 2.33
C LEU A 164 13.83 -8.68 3.74
N ALA A 165 13.88 -7.84 4.78
CA ALA A 165 13.86 -8.28 6.17
C ALA A 165 12.53 -8.99 6.50
N GLU A 166 11.40 -8.39 6.08
CA GLU A 166 10.08 -8.97 6.24
C GLU A 166 9.95 -10.31 5.52
N GLN A 167 10.37 -10.39 4.26
CA GLN A 167 10.32 -11.62 3.47
C GLN A 167 11.04 -12.79 4.15
N ARG A 168 12.15 -12.53 4.84
CA ARG A 168 12.86 -13.57 5.61
C ARG A 168 12.01 -14.09 6.76
N VAL A 169 11.36 -13.18 7.49
CA VAL A 169 10.52 -13.55 8.64
C VAL A 169 9.25 -14.28 8.21
N VAL A 170 8.55 -13.77 7.19
CA VAL A 170 7.32 -14.35 6.61
C VAL A 170 7.56 -15.77 6.05
N ARG A 171 8.81 -16.10 5.70
CA ARG A 171 9.22 -17.42 5.19
C ARG A 171 9.86 -18.33 6.22
N SER A 172 9.91 -17.89 7.48
CA SER A 172 10.52 -18.63 8.59
C SER A 172 9.50 -18.94 9.69
N ASP A 173 9.88 -19.81 10.61
CA ASP A 173 9.18 -20.04 11.88
C ASP A 173 9.66 -19.10 13.00
N ASP A 174 10.51 -18.12 12.70
CA ASP A 174 10.99 -17.17 13.69
C ASP A 174 9.81 -16.39 14.31
N PRO A 175 9.91 -16.00 15.58
CA PRO A 175 8.89 -15.15 16.20
C PRO A 175 8.70 -13.87 15.38
N TYR A 176 7.45 -13.50 15.13
CA TYR A 176 7.11 -12.24 14.47
C TYR A 176 6.41 -11.31 15.47
N PRO A 177 7.16 -10.74 16.45
CA PRO A 177 6.57 -9.88 17.47
C PRO A 177 6.10 -8.56 16.87
N GLU A 178 5.20 -7.90 17.59
CA GLU A 178 4.60 -6.63 17.21
C GLU A 178 5.62 -5.55 16.83
N ALA A 179 6.68 -5.37 17.62
CA ALA A 179 7.73 -4.37 17.33
C ALA A 179 8.47 -4.64 16.01
N LEU A 180 8.65 -5.92 15.65
CA LEU A 180 9.28 -6.29 14.38
C LEU A 180 8.33 -6.05 13.21
N PHE A 181 7.03 -6.30 13.39
CA PHE A 181 6.02 -5.92 12.41
C PHE A 181 6.00 -4.40 12.20
N GLU A 182 6.05 -3.60 13.27
CA GLU A 182 6.11 -2.14 13.16
C GLU A 182 7.34 -1.66 12.40
N GLU A 183 8.52 -2.26 12.63
CA GLU A 183 9.71 -1.98 11.83
C GLU A 183 9.48 -2.32 10.35
N HIS A 184 8.97 -3.51 10.05
CA HIS A 184 8.72 -3.97 8.68
C HIS A 184 7.62 -3.17 7.96
N ALA A 185 6.62 -2.68 8.69
CA ALA A 185 5.59 -1.79 8.15
C ALA A 185 6.21 -0.51 7.55
N GLY A 186 7.39 -0.10 8.03
CA GLY A 186 8.21 0.95 7.44
C GLY A 186 8.68 0.70 6.01
N LYS A 187 8.44 -0.49 5.42
CA LYS A 187 8.68 -0.75 3.99
C LYS A 187 7.92 0.25 3.09
N VAL A 188 6.84 0.85 3.58
CA VAL A 188 6.14 1.93 2.87
C VAL A 188 6.94 3.23 2.77
N ALA A 189 8.18 3.30 3.28
CA ALA A 189 9.04 4.48 3.25
C ALA A 189 9.12 5.17 1.87
N PHE A 190 8.99 4.41 0.79
CA PHE A 190 8.95 4.94 -0.56
C PHE A 190 7.81 5.95 -0.79
N ALA A 191 6.69 5.85 -0.06
CA ALA A 191 5.58 6.81 -0.09
C ALA A 191 5.96 8.22 0.42
N ARG A 192 7.13 8.39 1.03
CA ARG A 192 7.68 9.71 1.40
C ARG A 192 8.12 10.51 0.17
N ALA A 193 8.59 9.84 -0.89
CA ALA A 193 9.16 10.47 -2.08
C ALA A 193 8.29 11.59 -2.70
N PRO A 194 6.98 11.38 -2.99
CA PRO A 194 6.13 12.44 -3.53
C PRO A 194 6.00 13.67 -2.61
N LEU A 195 5.87 13.45 -1.30
CA LEU A 195 5.77 14.52 -0.31
C LEU A 195 7.08 15.32 -0.23
N LEU A 196 8.21 14.62 -0.24
CA LEU A 196 9.54 15.24 -0.25
C LEU A 196 9.80 16.03 -1.54
N ALA A 197 9.29 15.56 -2.69
CA ALA A 197 9.39 16.28 -3.95
C ALA A 197 8.61 17.61 -3.89
N VAL A 198 7.37 17.57 -3.39
CA VAL A 198 6.57 18.79 -3.19
C VAL A 198 7.20 19.72 -2.16
N ALA A 199 7.73 19.20 -1.06
CA ALA A 199 8.46 19.99 -0.07
C ALA A 199 9.71 20.65 -0.67
N ALA A 200 10.45 19.94 -1.53
CA ALA A 200 11.62 20.48 -2.21
C ALA A 200 11.29 21.64 -3.17
N LEU A 201 10.13 21.60 -3.84
CA LEU A 201 9.67 22.72 -4.67
C LEU A 201 9.45 24.03 -3.87
N ALA A 202 9.22 23.92 -2.56
CA ALA A 202 8.98 25.03 -1.66
C ALA A 202 10.13 25.29 -0.66
N ASP A 203 11.31 24.68 -0.88
CA ASP A 203 12.46 24.75 0.04
C ASP A 203 12.11 24.33 1.49
N ALA A 204 11.20 23.37 1.62
CA ALA A 204 10.59 22.94 2.87
C ALA A 204 11.03 21.52 3.29
N LEU A 205 12.22 21.07 2.90
CA LEU A 205 12.71 19.72 3.25
C LEU A 205 12.93 19.51 4.76
N HIS A 206 12.93 20.57 5.56
CA HIS A 206 12.88 20.48 7.01
C HIS A 206 11.62 19.73 7.54
N LEU A 207 10.60 19.53 6.69
CA LEU A 207 9.41 18.73 6.99
C LEU A 207 9.64 17.21 6.91
N GLU A 208 10.80 16.74 6.42
CA GLU A 208 11.11 15.31 6.26
C GLU A 208 10.84 14.46 7.52
N PRO A 209 11.20 14.87 8.75
CA PRO A 209 10.91 14.09 9.95
C PRO A 209 9.40 13.92 10.18
N SER A 210 8.62 14.98 10.01
CA SER A 210 7.16 14.94 10.18
C SER A 210 6.47 14.10 9.09
N ILE A 211 6.96 14.20 7.85
CA ILE A 211 6.53 13.34 6.73
C ILE A 211 6.83 11.87 7.06
N THR A 212 8.01 11.58 7.60
CA THR A 212 8.42 10.24 7.99
C THR A 212 7.47 9.66 9.05
N THR A 213 7.22 10.40 10.13
CA THR A 213 6.28 9.98 11.18
C THR A 213 4.87 9.70 10.64
N LEU A 214 4.34 10.57 9.77
CA LEU A 214 3.05 10.35 9.13
C LEU A 214 3.01 9.04 8.33
N ILE A 215 4.02 8.83 7.49
CA ILE A 215 4.10 7.64 6.63
C ILE A 215 4.29 6.36 7.46
N ASP A 216 5.01 6.41 8.57
CA ASP A 216 5.21 5.25 9.44
C ASP A 216 3.89 4.82 10.10
N HIS A 217 3.11 5.76 10.65
CA HIS A 217 1.76 5.46 11.17
C HIS A 217 0.83 4.91 10.11
N LEU A 218 0.86 5.46 8.89
CA LEU A 218 0.09 4.93 7.76
C LEU A 218 0.56 3.52 7.39
N GLY A 219 1.86 3.24 7.40
CA GLY A 219 2.42 1.92 7.13
C GLY A 219 1.86 0.86 8.07
N VAL A 220 1.85 1.14 9.37
CA VAL A 220 1.30 0.23 10.39
C VAL A 220 -0.22 0.07 10.20
N ALA A 221 -0.95 1.18 10.04
CA ALA A 221 -2.41 1.15 9.85
C ALA A 221 -2.83 0.32 8.62
N TYR A 222 -2.17 0.52 7.49
CA TYR A 222 -2.44 -0.21 6.25
C TYR A 222 -1.96 -1.66 6.33
N GLY A 223 -0.79 -1.92 6.93
CA GLY A 223 -0.29 -3.28 7.14
C GLY A 223 -1.28 -4.14 7.92
N LEU A 224 -1.80 -3.62 9.04
CA LEU A 224 -2.79 -4.32 9.87
C LEU A 224 -4.12 -4.54 9.15
N ALA A 225 -4.62 -3.52 8.45
CA ALA A 225 -5.87 -3.63 7.69
C ALA A 225 -5.73 -4.63 6.52
N ASN A 226 -4.58 -4.63 5.84
CA ASN A 226 -4.28 -5.56 4.76
C ASN A 226 -4.17 -6.99 5.28
N ASP A 227 -3.54 -7.21 6.43
CA ASP A 227 -3.50 -8.52 7.08
C ASP A 227 -4.93 -9.03 7.38
N VAL A 228 -5.80 -8.18 7.95
CA VAL A 228 -7.20 -8.53 8.28
C VAL A 228 -8.02 -8.92 7.04
N LEU A 229 -7.87 -8.20 5.94
CA LEU A 229 -8.62 -8.47 4.71
C LEU A 229 -7.99 -9.55 3.83
N GLY A 230 -6.66 -9.64 3.86
CA GLY A 230 -5.83 -10.46 3.00
C GLY A 230 -5.61 -11.87 3.52
N TRP A 231 -5.83 -12.14 4.82
CA TRP A 231 -5.45 -13.41 5.44
C TRP A 231 -5.84 -14.68 4.66
N PRO A 232 -7.01 -14.80 3.99
CA PRO A 232 -7.33 -16.01 3.23
C PRO A 232 -6.46 -16.15 1.98
N ARG A 233 -6.15 -15.04 1.31
CA ARG A 233 -5.25 -15.01 0.15
C ARG A 233 -3.82 -15.30 0.60
N ASP A 234 -3.37 -14.67 1.67
CA ASP A 234 -2.00 -14.79 2.17
C ASP A 234 -1.73 -16.22 2.66
N LEU A 235 -2.72 -16.87 3.31
CA LEU A 235 -2.66 -18.30 3.65
C LEU A 235 -2.52 -19.19 2.40
N ARG A 236 -3.28 -18.92 1.33
CA ARG A 236 -3.19 -19.67 0.06
C ARG A 236 -1.86 -19.46 -0.65
N ALA A 237 -1.28 -18.26 -0.53
CA ALA A 237 0.04 -17.95 -1.05
C ALA A 237 1.17 -18.53 -0.18
N GLY A 238 0.84 -19.11 0.98
CA GLY A 238 1.84 -19.64 1.91
C GLY A 238 2.65 -18.56 2.60
N HIS A 239 2.08 -17.36 2.77
CA HIS A 239 2.69 -16.26 3.49
C HIS A 239 2.29 -16.31 4.96
N ARG A 240 3.28 -16.37 5.84
CA ARG A 240 3.09 -16.24 7.29
C ARG A 240 3.15 -14.76 7.70
N THR A 241 2.17 -13.98 7.24
CA THR A 241 2.02 -12.55 7.62
C THR A 241 1.90 -12.39 9.14
N TYR A 242 2.06 -11.17 9.66
CA TYR A 242 2.07 -10.92 11.10
C TYR A 242 0.81 -11.48 11.79
N LEU A 243 -0.37 -11.25 11.21
CA LEU A 243 -1.63 -11.80 11.70
C LEU A 243 -1.66 -13.33 11.69
N LEU A 244 -1.22 -13.97 10.62
CA LEU A 244 -1.23 -15.43 10.49
C LEU A 244 -0.20 -16.09 11.41
N ALA A 245 0.99 -15.48 11.56
CA ALA A 245 1.99 -15.87 12.54
C ALA A 245 1.40 -15.82 13.96
N THR A 246 0.73 -14.72 14.29
CA THR A 246 0.06 -14.53 15.59
C THR A 246 -1.10 -15.51 15.81
N ALA A 247 -1.80 -15.89 14.74
CA ALA A 247 -2.86 -16.90 14.78
C ALA A 247 -2.35 -18.34 14.97
N GLY A 248 -1.02 -18.55 14.91
CA GLY A 248 -0.38 -19.86 15.09
C GLY A 248 -0.17 -20.65 13.80
N LEU A 249 -0.09 -19.97 12.65
CA LEU A 249 0.43 -20.57 11.42
C LEU A 249 1.94 -20.82 11.55
N THR A 250 2.39 -22.00 11.12
CA THR A 250 3.81 -22.38 11.09
C THR A 250 4.25 -22.76 9.69
N ARG A 251 5.55 -22.72 9.40
CA ARG A 251 6.13 -23.20 8.15
C ARG A 251 5.93 -24.71 7.99
N ALA A 252 5.99 -25.46 9.09
CA ALA A 252 5.65 -26.89 9.09
C ALA A 252 4.19 -27.18 8.67
N ASP A 253 3.24 -26.26 8.89
CA ASP A 253 1.89 -26.40 8.32
C ASP A 253 1.93 -26.29 6.79
N LEU A 254 2.62 -25.29 6.27
CA LEU A 254 2.70 -25.00 4.84
C LEU A 254 3.50 -26.06 4.08
N ASP A 255 4.60 -26.54 4.64
CA ASP A 255 5.45 -27.56 4.02
C ASP A 255 4.74 -28.92 3.93
N ARG A 256 3.94 -29.28 4.95
CA ARG A 256 3.10 -30.49 4.89
C ARG A 256 2.11 -30.43 3.75
N ILE A 257 1.49 -29.27 3.52
CA ILE A 257 0.55 -29.08 2.41
C ILE A 257 1.29 -29.12 1.06
N ALA A 258 2.43 -28.44 0.97
CA ALA A 258 3.24 -28.40 -0.25
C ALA A 258 3.79 -29.79 -0.66
N ALA A 259 4.06 -30.67 0.32
CA ALA A 259 4.52 -32.04 0.07
C ALA A 259 3.44 -32.97 -0.53
N LEU A 260 2.16 -32.57 -0.51
CA LEU A 260 1.08 -33.36 -1.11
C LEU A 260 1.15 -33.26 -2.64
N SER A 261 1.29 -34.41 -3.30
CA SER A 261 1.33 -34.50 -4.77
C SER A 261 -0.05 -34.38 -5.42
N ASP A 262 -1.10 -34.75 -4.70
CA ASP A 262 -2.48 -34.70 -5.16
C ASP A 262 -3.10 -33.32 -4.89
N GLU A 263 -3.68 -32.70 -5.93
CA GLU A 263 -4.25 -31.35 -5.85
C GLU A 263 -5.48 -31.30 -4.95
N HIS A 264 -6.31 -32.35 -4.97
CA HIS A 264 -7.51 -32.43 -4.14
C HIS A 264 -7.14 -32.53 -2.65
N ALA A 265 -6.22 -33.42 -2.30
CA ALA A 265 -5.68 -33.55 -0.95
C ALA A 265 -5.04 -32.23 -0.46
N ARG A 266 -4.34 -31.50 -1.35
CA ARG A 266 -3.78 -30.19 -1.03
C ARG A 266 -4.86 -29.17 -0.71
N ALA A 267 -5.94 -29.12 -1.50
CA ALA A 267 -7.07 -28.23 -1.27
C ALA A 267 -7.78 -28.55 0.05
N GLU A 268 -8.02 -29.83 0.35
CA GLU A 268 -8.62 -30.27 1.62
C GLU A 268 -7.73 -29.89 2.82
N ALA A 269 -6.42 -30.12 2.73
CA ALA A 269 -5.48 -29.76 3.78
C ALA A 269 -5.40 -28.24 4.01
N HIS A 270 -5.47 -27.44 2.94
CA HIS A 270 -5.58 -25.98 3.04
C HIS A 270 -6.87 -25.55 3.75
N GLU A 271 -8.02 -26.14 3.42
CA GLU A 271 -9.28 -25.77 4.07
C GLU A 271 -9.31 -26.19 5.54
N ALA A 272 -8.76 -27.37 5.87
CA ALA A 272 -8.63 -27.81 7.26
C ALA A 272 -7.72 -26.88 8.08
N LEU A 273 -6.61 -26.42 7.49
CA LEU A 273 -5.74 -25.42 8.10
C LEU A 273 -6.44 -24.08 8.28
N ALA A 274 -7.17 -23.62 7.25
CA ALA A 274 -7.95 -22.39 7.33
C ALA A 274 -8.99 -22.46 8.45
N GLU A 275 -9.74 -23.57 8.57
CA GLU A 275 -10.74 -23.74 9.62
C GLU A 275 -10.12 -23.74 11.02
N ARG A 276 -8.94 -24.37 11.20
CA ARG A 276 -8.19 -24.29 12.46
C ARG A 276 -7.85 -22.84 12.82
N LEU A 277 -7.35 -22.06 11.85
CA LEU A 277 -6.97 -20.66 12.07
C LEU A 277 -8.19 -19.76 12.30
N ARG A 278 -9.35 -20.07 11.69
CA ARG A 278 -10.61 -19.33 11.92
C ARG A 278 -11.03 -19.32 13.38
N GLY A 279 -10.72 -20.38 14.15
CA GLY A 279 -10.95 -20.40 15.60
C GLY A 279 -10.23 -19.22 16.29
N THR A 280 -8.92 -19.09 16.10
CA THR A 280 -8.15 -17.97 16.67
C THR A 280 -8.56 -16.61 16.09
N LEU A 281 -8.78 -16.55 14.78
CA LEU A 281 -9.04 -15.31 14.04
C LEU A 281 -10.41 -14.70 14.38
N TYR A 282 -11.47 -15.51 14.34
CA TYR A 282 -12.85 -15.06 14.57
C TYR A 282 -13.30 -15.26 16.02
N GLU A 283 -13.21 -16.49 16.56
CA GLU A 283 -13.72 -16.81 17.90
C GLU A 283 -12.80 -16.25 19.00
N GLY A 284 -11.48 -16.29 18.75
CA GLY A 284 -10.46 -15.62 19.56
C GLY A 284 -10.39 -14.11 19.35
N MET A 285 -11.23 -13.54 18.49
CA MET A 285 -11.36 -12.09 18.22
C MET A 285 -10.06 -11.41 17.75
N LEU A 286 -9.11 -12.17 17.19
CA LEU A 286 -7.83 -11.61 16.75
C LEU A 286 -7.99 -10.65 15.56
N LEU A 287 -8.86 -10.95 14.59
CA LEU A 287 -9.15 -10.04 13.47
C LEU A 287 -9.63 -8.68 13.96
N ARG A 288 -10.57 -8.68 14.92
CA ARG A 288 -11.12 -7.46 15.51
C ARG A 288 -10.07 -6.66 16.26
N ARG A 289 -9.27 -7.29 17.15
CA ARG A 289 -8.19 -6.58 17.86
C ARG A 289 -7.16 -5.97 16.90
N THR A 290 -6.85 -6.69 15.83
CA THR A 290 -5.93 -6.20 14.77
C THR A 290 -6.51 -4.99 14.06
N LEU A 291 -7.81 -5.01 13.76
CA LEU A 291 -8.52 -3.89 13.13
C LEU A 291 -8.69 -2.68 14.06
N GLU A 292 -8.98 -2.90 15.34
CA GLU A 292 -9.02 -1.85 16.37
C GLU A 292 -7.66 -1.14 16.49
N ARG A 293 -6.55 -1.89 16.39
CA ARG A 293 -5.21 -1.30 16.32
C ARG A 293 -4.98 -0.54 15.02
N ALA A 294 -5.42 -1.06 13.87
CA ALA A 294 -5.35 -0.33 12.59
C ALA A 294 -6.08 1.01 12.66
N ILE A 295 -7.26 1.05 13.30
CA ILE A 295 -8.03 2.28 13.58
C ILE A 295 -7.25 3.24 14.47
N ALA A 296 -6.61 2.75 15.54
CA ALA A 296 -5.80 3.58 16.43
C ALA A 296 -4.60 4.20 15.71
N GLU A 297 -3.91 3.43 14.86
CA GLU A 297 -2.80 3.94 14.03
C GLU A 297 -3.27 4.94 12.97
N GLN A 298 -4.44 4.71 12.36
CA GLN A 298 -5.04 5.70 11.47
C GLN A 298 -5.34 7.02 12.19
N GLY A 299 -5.71 6.96 13.48
CA GLY A 299 -5.84 8.13 14.35
C GLY A 299 -4.51 8.86 14.58
N ARG A 300 -3.42 8.13 14.87
CA ARG A 300 -2.07 8.71 15.01
C ARG A 300 -1.55 9.33 13.72
N ALA A 301 -1.85 8.71 12.57
CA ALA A 301 -1.58 9.29 11.27
C ALA A 301 -2.34 10.62 11.08
N ALA A 302 -3.59 10.71 11.52
CA ALA A 302 -4.38 11.94 11.45
C ALA A 302 -3.81 13.06 12.33
N GLU A 303 -3.33 12.73 13.53
CA GLU A 303 -2.62 13.69 14.40
C GLU A 303 -1.34 14.21 13.73
N SER A 304 -0.56 13.31 13.12
CA SER A 304 0.66 13.66 12.38
C SER A 304 0.36 14.54 11.15
N ALA A 305 -0.70 14.22 10.41
CA ALA A 305 -1.14 15.01 9.27
C ALA A 305 -1.67 16.39 9.68
N ARG A 306 -2.34 16.50 10.84
CA ARG A 306 -2.76 17.78 11.41
C ARG A 306 -1.55 18.63 11.80
N ALA A 307 -0.52 18.03 12.40
CA ALA A 307 0.73 18.72 12.71
C ALA A 307 1.47 19.21 11.44
N LEU A 308 1.33 18.48 10.33
CA LEU A 308 1.81 18.90 9.00
C LEU A 308 0.90 19.92 8.30
N GLY A 309 -0.32 20.15 8.80
CA GLY A 309 -1.29 21.09 8.22
C GLY A 309 -1.91 20.62 6.90
N LEU A 310 -2.17 19.32 6.71
CA LEU A 310 -2.70 18.79 5.44
C LEU A 310 -4.24 18.97 5.33
N PRO A 311 -4.76 19.93 4.54
CA PRO A 311 -6.16 20.37 4.60
C PRO A 311 -7.20 19.33 4.17
N GLY A 312 -6.83 18.32 3.37
CA GLY A 312 -7.76 17.25 2.95
C GLY A 312 -7.62 15.94 3.73
N PHE A 313 -6.61 15.82 4.60
CA PHE A 313 -6.32 14.57 5.28
C PHE A 313 -7.36 14.23 6.35
N GLU A 314 -7.96 15.23 7.00
CA GLU A 314 -9.01 15.02 8.00
C GLU A 314 -10.26 14.39 7.39
N ALA A 315 -10.72 14.89 6.24
CA ALA A 315 -11.83 14.31 5.51
C ALA A 315 -11.54 12.86 5.08
N TYR A 316 -10.35 12.62 4.52
CA TYR A 316 -9.89 11.26 4.19
C TYR A 316 -9.85 10.34 5.42
N THR A 317 -9.38 10.83 6.56
CA THR A 317 -9.34 10.06 7.81
C THR A 317 -10.76 9.70 8.25
N ALA A 318 -11.70 10.63 8.19
CA ALA A 318 -13.09 10.37 8.55
C ALA A 318 -13.71 9.29 7.63
N ASP A 319 -13.49 9.40 6.32
CA ASP A 319 -13.93 8.39 5.34
C ASP A 319 -13.33 7.01 5.65
N ARG A 320 -12.01 6.97 5.89
CA ARG A 320 -11.26 5.74 6.19
C ARG A 320 -11.70 5.10 7.51
N LEU A 321 -11.91 5.88 8.56
CA LEU A 321 -12.39 5.39 9.85
C LEU A 321 -13.82 4.86 9.77
N ALA A 322 -14.70 5.52 9.01
CA ALA A 322 -16.05 5.04 8.76
C ALA A 322 -16.03 3.68 8.03
N TRP A 323 -15.16 3.54 7.03
CA TRP A 323 -14.94 2.28 6.30
C TRP A 323 -14.37 1.17 7.20
N LEU A 324 -13.33 1.45 7.99
CA LEU A 324 -12.77 0.49 8.95
C LEU A 324 -13.81 0.08 10.01
N GLY A 325 -14.63 1.01 10.47
CA GLY A 325 -15.71 0.73 11.41
C GLY A 325 -16.84 -0.12 10.81
N ALA A 326 -17.10 -0.01 9.50
CA ALA A 326 -18.02 -0.90 8.81
C ALA A 326 -17.45 -2.33 8.73
N LEU A 327 -16.17 -2.46 8.38
CA LEU A 327 -15.47 -3.74 8.37
C LEU A 327 -15.45 -4.41 9.76
N ASP A 328 -15.24 -3.64 10.83
CA ASP A 328 -15.28 -4.16 12.21
C ASP A 328 -16.65 -4.77 12.56
N ARG A 329 -17.74 -4.09 12.18
CA ARG A 329 -19.11 -4.61 12.39
C ARG A 329 -19.35 -5.90 11.61
N GLU A 330 -18.85 -6.00 10.37
CA GLU A 330 -18.96 -7.22 9.57
C GLU A 330 -18.18 -8.39 10.20
N ILE A 331 -16.94 -8.14 10.63
CA ILE A 331 -16.12 -9.13 11.33
C ILE A 331 -16.79 -9.59 12.62
N LEU A 332 -17.31 -8.66 13.43
CA LEU A 332 -18.02 -8.99 14.66
C LEU A 332 -19.26 -9.85 14.38
N ALA A 333 -20.06 -9.51 13.36
CA ALA A 333 -21.22 -10.29 12.98
C ALA A 333 -20.82 -11.72 12.55
N MET A 334 -19.74 -11.86 11.78
CA MET A 334 -19.19 -13.16 11.39
C MET A 334 -18.71 -13.97 12.61
N SER A 335 -17.96 -13.35 13.53
CA SER A 335 -17.51 -13.97 14.77
C SER A 335 -18.67 -14.46 15.64
N LEU A 336 -19.70 -13.62 15.83
CA LEU A 336 -20.89 -13.99 16.60
C LEU A 336 -21.66 -15.14 15.95
N LYS A 337 -21.86 -15.10 14.63
CA LYS A 337 -22.54 -16.18 13.90
C LYS A 337 -21.80 -17.52 14.07
N ARG A 338 -20.46 -17.51 14.02
CA ARG A 338 -19.64 -18.71 14.24
C ARG A 338 -19.73 -19.22 15.68
N ALA A 339 -19.59 -18.34 16.67
CA ALA A 339 -19.68 -18.69 18.08
C ALA A 339 -21.06 -19.27 18.46
N LEU A 340 -22.14 -18.78 17.84
CA LEU A 340 -23.50 -19.28 18.06
C LEU A 340 -23.81 -20.55 17.26
N GLY A 341 -23.34 -20.65 16.01
CA GLY A 341 -23.53 -21.84 15.16
C GLY A 341 -22.78 -23.08 15.66
N GLY A 342 -21.65 -22.89 16.36
CA GLY A 342 -20.92 -23.97 17.03
C GLY A 342 -21.64 -24.56 18.26
N ARG A 343 -22.71 -23.92 18.75
CA ARG A 343 -23.50 -24.38 19.92
C ARG A 343 -24.75 -25.19 19.54
N SER A 344 -24.96 -25.51 18.26
CA SER A 344 -26.12 -26.28 17.77
C SER A 344 -25.79 -27.71 17.34
N ARG A 345 -24.74 -28.33 17.89
CA ARG A 345 -24.43 -29.76 17.71
C ARG A 345 -24.43 -30.51 19.02
#